data_AF-A0A485ATM9-F1
#
_entry.id   AF-A0A485ATM9-F1
#
_cell.length_a   1.000
_cell.length_b   1.000
_cell.length_c   1.000
_cell.angle_alpha   90.00
_cell.angle_beta   90.00
_cell.angle_gamma   90.00
#
_symmetry.space_group_name_H-M   'P 1'
#
loop_
_entity.id
_entity.type
_entity.pdbx_description
1 polymer ?
#
loop_
_entity_poly.entity_id
_entity_poly.type
_entity_poly.pdbx_seq_one_letter_code
_entity_poly.pdbx_strand_id
1 'polypeptide(L)' 'MPACSQKWALETTYYDPCIGAAIETLFRPNTTTLFLESPGSQSFEIQDVPAMTRAAKAHGVTTIIDNTWGDADFLPRP' A
#
# COMPACT_ATOMS: atom_id res chain seq x y z
N MET A 1 16.80 10.97 15.28
CA MET A 1 16.37 9.63 15.72
C MET A 1 16.17 8.77 14.49
N PRO A 2 16.73 7.55 14.41
CA PRO A 2 16.47 6.66 13.28
C PRO A 2 14.98 6.31 13.21
N ALA A 3 14.46 6.15 12.00
CA ALA A 3 13.08 5.72 11.80
C ALA A 3 12.87 4.35 12.47
N CYS A 4 11.65 4.09 12.97
CA CYS A 4 11.36 2.83 13.68
C CYS A 4 11.72 1.60 12.83
N SER A 5 11.46 1.65 11.52
CA SER A 5 11.82 0.60 10.55
C SER A 5 13.32 0.25 10.58
N GLN A 6 14.20 1.25 10.64
CA GLN A 6 15.65 1.05 10.65
C GLN A 6 16.14 0.32 11.91
N LYS A 7 15.44 0.49 13.05
CA LYS A 7 15.78 -0.22 14.30
C LYS A 7 15.55 -1.72 14.19
N TRP A 8 14.62 -2.13 13.34
CA TRP A 8 14.24 -3.52 13.09
C TRP A 8 14.76 -4.05 11.75
N ALA A 9 15.72 -3.35 11.12
CA ALA A 9 16.30 -3.69 9.83
C ALA A 9 15.27 -3.88 8.69
N LEU A 10 14.18 -3.10 8.73
CA LEU A 10 13.18 -3.08 7.66
C LEU A 10 13.61 -2.09 6.56
N GLU A 11 13.52 -2.54 5.30
CA GLU A 11 13.65 -1.69 4.12
C GLU A 11 12.28 -1.17 3.69
N THR A 12 12.18 0.13 3.42
CA THR A 12 10.94 0.77 2.98
C THR A 12 11.16 1.50 1.66
N THR A 13 10.24 1.35 0.72
CA THR A 13 10.22 2.08 -0.54
C THR A 13 8.93 2.86 -0.63
N TYR A 14 9.03 4.19 -0.76
CA TYR A 14 7.89 5.05 -1.03
C TYR A 14 7.57 5.01 -2.53
N TYR A 15 6.30 5.18 -2.85
CA TYR A 15 5.79 5.15 -4.22
C TYR A 15 4.82 6.30 -4.43
N ASP A 16 4.55 6.62 -5.69
CA ASP A 16 3.51 7.58 -6.07
C ASP A 16 2.13 6.96 -5.78
N PRO A 17 1.27 7.57 -4.94
CA PRO A 17 -0.07 7.05 -4.63
C PRO A 17 -0.93 6.75 -5.87
N CYS A 18 -0.66 7.44 -6.99
CA CYS A 18 -1.39 7.28 -8.24
C CYS A 18 -0.77 6.25 -9.21
N ILE A 19 0.24 5.48 -8.78
CA ILE A 19 0.94 4.50 -9.63
C ILE A 19 0.05 3.32 -10.08
N GLY A 20 -1.00 3.00 -9.33
CA GLY A 20 -1.94 1.92 -9.63
C GLY A 20 -1.26 0.56 -9.80
N ALA A 21 -1.64 -0.20 -10.83
CA ALA A 21 -1.10 -1.55 -11.09
C ALA A 21 0.43 -1.57 -11.28
N ALA A 22 1.04 -0.46 -11.71
CA ALA A 22 2.49 -0.39 -11.90
C ALA A 22 3.29 -0.45 -10.58
N ILE A 23 2.62 -0.52 -9.42
CA ILE A 23 3.25 -0.80 -8.12
C ILE A 23 4.10 -2.09 -8.15
N GLU A 24 3.73 -3.07 -8.97
CA GLU A 24 4.48 -4.32 -9.12
C GLU A 24 5.92 -4.09 -9.59
N THR A 25 6.18 -3.02 -10.33
CA THR A 25 7.51 -2.66 -10.83
C THR A 25 8.48 -2.24 -9.72
N LEU A 26 7.95 -1.90 -8.54
CA LEU A 26 8.72 -1.51 -7.36
C LEU A 26 8.96 -2.69 -6.40
N PHE A 27 8.35 -3.84 -6.65
CA PHE A 27 8.55 -5.03 -5.83
C PHE A 27 9.97 -5.59 -6.02
N ARG A 28 10.55 -6.01 -4.90
CA ARG A 28 11.86 -6.65 -4.81
C ARG A 28 11.69 -8.08 -4.30
N PRO A 29 12.70 -8.95 -4.45
CA PRO A 29 12.63 -10.33 -3.93
C PRO A 29 12.34 -10.42 -2.42
N ASN A 30 12.64 -9.37 -1.65
CA ASN A 30 12.38 -9.27 -0.21
C ASN A 30 11.10 -8.49 0.14
N THR A 31 10.29 -8.07 -0.83
CA THR A 31 9.04 -7.35 -0.55
C THR A 31 8.01 -8.30 0.06
N THR A 32 7.58 -8.00 1.28
CA THR A 32 6.58 -8.81 2.01
C THR A 32 5.25 -8.10 2.19
N THR A 33 5.26 -6.77 2.21
CA THR A 33 4.09 -5.96 2.54
C THR A 33 3.94 -4.76 1.61
N LEU A 34 2.71 -4.53 1.16
CA LEU A 34 2.24 -3.30 0.53
C LEU A 34 1.35 -2.55 1.54
N PHE A 35 1.72 -1.32 1.88
CA PHE A 35 0.97 -0.47 2.81
C PHE A 35 0.29 0.67 2.04
N LEU A 36 -1.02 0.78 2.15
CA LEU A 36 -1.87 1.73 1.44
C LEU A 36 -2.58 2.66 2.42
N GLU A 37 -2.91 3.86 1.98
CA GLU A 37 -3.85 4.78 2.64
C GLU A 37 -4.69 5.44 1.54
N SER A 38 -6.01 5.27 1.58
CA SER A 38 -6.90 5.83 0.57
C SER A 38 -8.26 6.16 1.19
N PRO A 39 -8.69 7.44 1.19
CA PRO A 39 -7.97 8.63 0.72
C PRO A 39 -6.68 8.93 1.50
N GLY A 40 -5.66 9.45 0.82
CA GLY A 40 -4.42 9.90 1.46
C GLY A 40 -4.64 11.06 2.43
N SER A 41 -3.96 11.06 3.57
CA SER A 41 -4.08 12.12 4.57
C SER A 41 -3.70 13.49 4.00
N GLN A 42 -4.62 14.46 4.13
CA GLN A 42 -4.49 15.88 3.71
C GLN A 42 -4.43 16.14 2.20
N SER A 43 -3.89 15.22 1.43
CA SER A 43 -3.73 15.34 -0.02
C SER A 43 -4.84 14.64 -0.81
N PHE A 44 -5.61 13.75 -0.17
CA PHE A 44 -6.83 13.12 -0.67
C PHE A 44 -6.68 12.36 -2.00
N GLU A 45 -5.49 11.86 -2.32
CA GLU A 45 -5.33 10.95 -3.46
C GLU A 45 -6.15 9.68 -3.25
N ILE A 46 -6.80 9.24 -4.33
CA ILE A 46 -7.54 7.98 -4.37
C ILE A 46 -6.70 6.96 -5.12
N GLN A 47 -6.31 5.90 -4.41
CA GLN A 47 -5.50 4.83 -4.99
C GLN A 47 -6.40 3.79 -5.66
N ASP A 48 -5.93 3.15 -6.74
CA ASP A 48 -6.61 1.99 -7.35
C ASP A 48 -6.37 0.73 -6.51
N VAL A 49 -7.01 0.68 -5.33
CA VAL A 49 -6.89 -0.42 -4.36
C VAL A 49 -7.18 -1.78 -5.00
N PRO A 50 -8.23 -1.96 -5.85
CA PRO A 50 -8.45 -3.24 -6.54
C PRO A 50 -7.30 -3.67 -7.45
N ALA A 51 -6.71 -2.75 -8.23
CA ALA A 51 -5.57 -3.10 -9.08
C ALA A 51 -4.31 -3.41 -8.26
N MET A 52 -4.02 -2.59 -7.26
CA MET A 52 -2.84 -2.76 -6.41
C MET A 52 -2.89 -4.05 -5.58
N THR A 53 -4.06 -4.40 -5.02
CA THR A 53 -4.25 -5.66 -4.28
C THR A 53 -4.13 -6.89 -5.18
N ARG A 54 -4.60 -6.83 -6.44
CA ARG A 54 -4.39 -7.90 -7.43
C ARG A 54 -2.90 -8.09 -7.73
N ALA A 55 -2.18 -7.00 -7.98
CA ALA A 55 -0.73 -7.03 -8.21
C ALA A 55 0.01 -7.61 -7.00
N ALA A 56 -0.26 -7.12 -5.79
CA ALA A 56 0.34 -7.65 -4.56
C ALA A 56 0.07 -9.15 -4.37
N LYS A 57 -1.18 -9.59 -4.58
CA LYS A 57 -1.57 -11.00 -4.46
C LYS A 57 -0.84 -11.90 -5.47
N ALA A 58 -0.65 -11.45 -6.70
CA ALA A 58 0.08 -12.20 -7.72
C ALA A 58 1.56 -12.46 -7.34
N HIS A 59 2.14 -11.58 -6.51
CA HIS A 59 3.51 -11.67 -6.03
C HIS A 59 3.64 -12.25 -4.60
N GLY A 60 2.54 -12.69 -3.99
CA GLY A 60 2.56 -13.18 -2.60
C GLY A 60 2.81 -12.10 -1.54
N VAL A 61 2.61 -10.83 -1.90
CA VAL A 61 2.79 -9.66 -1.02
C VAL A 61 1.50 -9.41 -0.23
N THR A 62 1.62 -9.25 1.09
CA THR A 62 0.47 -8.93 1.95
C THR A 62 0.09 -7.46 1.79
N THR A 63 -1.20 -7.17 1.57
CA THR A 63 -1.67 -5.77 1.54
C THR A 63 -2.24 -5.37 2.90
N ILE A 64 -1.84 -4.22 3.40
CA ILE A 64 -2.39 -3.54 4.58
C ILE A 64 -2.92 -2.19 4.12
N ILE A 65 -4.12 -1.82 4.56
CA ILE A 65 -4.72 -0.52 4.25
C ILE A 65 -5.09 0.21 5.53
N ASP A 66 -4.60 1.45 5.67
CA ASP A 66 -5.13 2.42 6.60
C ASP A 66 -6.39 3.04 5.98
N ASN A 67 -7.55 2.78 6.63
CA ASN A 67 -8.86 3.25 6.18
C ASN A 67 -9.42 4.34 7.10
N THR A 68 -8.57 5.11 7.78
CA THR A 68 -9.02 6.16 8.72
C THR A 68 -9.94 7.20 8.04
N TRP A 69 -9.69 7.51 6.77
CA TRP A 69 -10.48 8.48 5.98
C TRP A 69 -11.55 7.84 5.09
N GLY A 70 -11.57 6.52 4.95
CA GLY A 70 -12.55 5.82 4.15
C GLY A 70 -13.84 5.60 4.94
N ASP A 71 -14.98 5.91 4.36
CA ASP A 71 -16.27 5.51 4.94
C ASP A 71 -16.35 3.97 4.94
N ALA A 72 -16.66 3.37 6.10
CA ALA A 72 -16.65 1.92 6.29
C ALA A 72 -17.66 1.20 5.38
N ASP A 73 -18.69 1.91 4.92
CA ASP A 73 -19.72 1.36 4.02
C ASP A 73 -19.27 1.27 2.54
N PHE A 74 -18.10 1.82 2.17
CA PHE A 74 -17.63 1.84 0.78
C PHE A 74 -16.75 0.63 0.39
N LEU A 75 -16.34 -0.21 1.35
CA LEU A 75 -15.60 -1.44 1.02
C LEU A 75 -16.56 -2.50 0.47
N PRO A 76 -16.30 -3.06 -0.74
CA PRO A 76 -17.13 -4.12 -1.27
C PRO A 76 -17.09 -5.31 -0.30
N ARG A 77 -18.26 -5.69 0.21
CA ARG A 77 -18.39 -6.90 1.01
C ARG A 77 -18.09 -8.12 0.12
N PRO A 78 -17.49 -9.19 0.69
CA PRO A 78 -17.21 -10.42 -0.06
C PRO A 78 -18.48 -11.05 -0.64
#